data_AF-A0A537U9Z3-F1
#
_entry.id   AF-A0A537U9Z3-F1
#
_cell.length_a   1.000
_cell.length_b   1.000
_cell.length_c   1.000
_cell.angle_alpha   90.00
_cell.angle_beta   90.00
_cell.angle_gamma   90.00
#
_symmetry.space_group_name_H-M   'P 1'
#
loop_
_entity.id
_entity.type
_entity.pdbx_description
1 polymer ?
#
loop_
_entity_poly.entity_id
_entity_poly.type
_entity_poly.pdbx_seq_one_letter_code
_entity_poly.pdbx_strand_id
1 'polypeptide(L)'
;EGTSYHYLPPSDYSEAPVHLTLLPKEALTAAGIPIRSGATWTTDAPFRETEKAIEAAKNAGILAVEMEAAALYAFAKARDCAVLCFAHVTNQMGRIEGDFEKGVADGAKESLRVIALAVASWRAKRCDHESL
;
A
#
# COMPACT_ATOMS: atom_id res chain seq x y z
N GLU A 1 10.12 9.91 -4.05
CA GLU A 1 9.42 9.87 -5.35
C GLU A 1 9.58 11.18 -6.12
N GLY A 2 9.38 12.35 -5.53
CA GLY A 2 9.55 13.61 -6.27
C GLY A 2 8.37 14.58 -6.09
N THR A 3 7.27 14.10 -5.51
CA THR A 3 5.98 14.76 -5.42
C THR A 3 5.59 15.09 -3.96
N SER A 4 5.87 14.18 -3.02
CA SER A 4 5.43 14.27 -1.62
C SER A 4 5.89 15.56 -0.90
N TYR A 5 7.11 16.00 -1.14
CA TYR A 5 7.69 17.20 -0.53
C TYR A 5 7.03 18.51 -0.99
N HIS A 6 6.22 18.49 -2.05
CA HIS A 6 5.40 19.63 -2.45
C HIS A 6 4.15 19.81 -1.59
N TYR A 7 3.76 18.78 -0.82
CA TYR A 7 2.59 18.79 0.04
C TYR A 7 2.92 18.84 1.53
N LEU A 8 4.03 18.22 1.96
CA LEU A 8 4.45 18.15 3.36
C LEU A 8 5.97 18.43 3.50
N PRO A 9 6.43 18.84 4.70
CA PRO A 9 7.86 18.93 4.99
C PRO A 9 8.58 17.59 4.76
N PRO A 10 9.89 17.60 4.44
CA PRO A 10 10.68 16.38 4.29
C PRO A 10 10.58 15.46 5.50
N SER A 11 10.38 14.17 5.24
CA SER A 11 10.25 13.10 6.22
C SER A 11 10.67 11.78 5.57
N ASP A 12 11.14 10.83 6.38
CA ASP A 12 11.47 9.48 5.91
C ASP A 12 10.23 8.70 5.47
N TYR A 13 9.07 8.99 6.10
CA TYR A 13 7.81 8.29 5.85
C TYR A 13 6.64 9.25 5.61
N SER A 14 5.73 8.80 4.75
CA SER A 14 4.36 9.32 4.64
C SER A 14 3.41 8.26 5.18
N GLU A 15 2.68 8.62 6.24
CA GLU A 15 1.95 7.66 7.08
C GLU A 15 0.50 7.46 6.63
N ALA A 16 0.05 6.22 6.63
CA ALA A 16 -1.37 5.89 6.52
C ALA A 16 -2.10 6.20 7.85
N PRO A 17 -3.38 6.61 7.83
CA PRO A 17 -4.13 6.81 9.06
C PRO A 17 -4.31 5.49 9.83
N VAL A 18 -3.84 5.45 11.09
CA VAL A 18 -3.85 4.24 11.94
C VAL A 18 -5.25 3.62 12.07
N HIS A 19 -6.29 4.45 12.12
CA HIS A 19 -7.66 3.95 12.23
C HIS A 19 -8.12 3.20 10.96
N LEU A 20 -7.54 3.48 9.79
CA LEU A 20 -7.84 2.75 8.55
C LEU A 20 -7.02 1.47 8.43
N THR A 21 -5.82 1.38 9.00
CA THR A 21 -4.95 0.20 8.84
C THR A 21 -5.40 -1.01 9.66
N LEU A 22 -6.08 -0.78 10.79
CA LEU A 22 -6.57 -1.85 11.67
C LEU A 22 -7.81 -2.58 11.13
N LEU A 23 -8.73 -1.86 10.47
CA LEU A 23 -10.05 -2.38 10.11
C LEU A 23 -10.00 -3.53 9.08
N PRO A 24 -9.29 -3.40 7.94
CA PRO A 24 -9.30 -4.43 6.91
C PRO A 24 -8.58 -5.70 7.35
N LYS A 25 -7.61 -5.60 8.28
CA LYS A 25 -6.78 -6.73 8.69
C LYS A 25 -7.62 -7.87 9.26
N GLU A 26 -8.59 -7.56 10.12
CA GLU A 26 -9.48 -8.56 10.73
C GLU A 26 -10.36 -9.24 9.68
N ALA A 27 -11.02 -8.44 8.84
CA ALA A 27 -11.95 -8.94 7.83
C ALA A 27 -11.26 -9.78 6.75
N LEU A 28 -10.08 -9.36 6.29
CA LEU A 28 -9.27 -10.10 5.32
C LEU A 28 -8.73 -11.40 5.91
N THR A 29 -8.29 -11.39 7.18
CA THR A 29 -7.86 -12.60 7.89
C THR A 29 -9.02 -13.59 8.02
N ALA A 30 -10.21 -13.14 8.41
CA ALA A 30 -11.41 -13.98 8.50
C ALA A 30 -11.83 -14.57 7.15
N ALA A 31 -11.58 -13.86 6.05
CA ALA A 31 -11.82 -14.33 4.69
C ALA A 31 -10.71 -15.26 4.14
N GLY A 32 -9.70 -15.60 4.95
CA GLY A 32 -8.58 -16.45 4.57
C GLY A 32 -7.60 -15.79 3.60
N ILE A 33 -7.59 -14.47 3.50
CA ILE A 33 -6.71 -13.72 2.60
C ILE A 33 -5.43 -13.34 3.36
N PRO A 34 -4.25 -13.85 2.96
CA PRO A 34 -3.00 -13.48 3.59
C PRO A 34 -2.66 -12.02 3.29
N ILE A 35 -2.44 -11.23 4.33
CA ILE A 35 -2.04 -9.83 4.20
C ILE A 35 -0.78 -9.54 5.02
N ARG A 36 0.08 -8.69 4.48
CA ARG A 36 1.20 -8.08 5.18
C ARG A 36 0.94 -6.58 5.30
N SER A 37 1.31 -6.00 6.43
CA SER A 37 1.23 -4.57 6.67
C SER A 37 2.61 -4.07 7.05
N GLY A 38 3.06 -3.01 6.37
CA GLY A 38 4.38 -2.42 6.58
C GLY A 38 4.66 -1.36 5.52
N ALA A 39 5.85 -0.75 5.59
CA ALA A 39 6.24 0.32 4.70
C ALA A 39 6.59 -0.19 3.28
N THR A 40 6.36 0.68 2.31
CA THR A 40 6.80 0.51 0.91
C THR A 40 7.83 1.58 0.56
N TRP A 41 8.71 1.27 -0.40
CA TRP A 41 9.58 2.25 -1.02
C TRP A 41 8.89 2.80 -2.27
N THR A 42 8.50 4.08 -2.21
CA THR A 42 7.91 4.79 -3.34
C THR A 42 8.98 5.45 -4.22
N THR A 43 9.07 5.05 -5.49
CA THR A 43 10.06 5.56 -6.45
C THR A 43 9.44 5.87 -7.81
N ASP A 44 9.79 7.02 -8.41
CA ASP A 44 9.40 7.35 -9.80
C ASP A 44 10.41 6.83 -10.83
N ALA A 45 11.40 6.03 -10.40
CA ALA A 45 12.47 5.52 -11.25
C ALA A 45 12.64 4.00 -11.12
N PRO A 46 11.65 3.19 -11.57
CA PRO A 46 11.61 1.73 -11.39
C PRO A 46 12.63 0.93 -12.24
N PHE A 47 13.57 1.61 -12.89
CA PHE A 47 14.67 1.02 -13.64
C PHE A 47 16.05 1.57 -13.21
N ARG A 48 16.09 2.32 -12.10
CA ARG A 48 17.32 2.92 -11.55
C ARG A 48 17.66 2.39 -10.17
N GLU A 49 16.99 1.34 -9.73
CA GLU A 49 17.27 0.64 -8.50
C GLU A 49 18.65 0.00 -8.57
N THR A 50 19.45 0.29 -7.55
CA THR A 50 20.76 -0.33 -7.39
C THR A 50 20.69 -1.40 -6.33
N GLU A 51 21.57 -2.40 -6.39
CA GLU A 51 21.67 -3.42 -5.33
C GLU A 51 21.82 -2.79 -3.95
N LYS A 52 22.61 -1.71 -3.84
CA LYS A 52 22.77 -0.95 -2.60
C LYS A 52 21.45 -0.37 -2.09
N ALA A 53 20.62 0.20 -2.97
CA ALA A 53 19.32 0.75 -2.59
C ALA A 53 18.36 -0.37 -2.15
N ILE A 54 18.37 -1.51 -2.84
CA ILE A 54 17.55 -2.68 -2.49
C ILE A 54 17.96 -3.23 -1.12
N GLU A 55 19.26 -3.39 -0.85
CA GLU A 55 19.74 -3.87 0.45
C GLU A 55 19.44 -2.87 1.58
N ALA A 56 19.54 -1.57 1.32
CA ALA A 56 19.12 -0.55 2.26
C ALA A 56 17.61 -0.65 2.59
N ALA A 57 16.75 -0.82 1.58
CA ALA A 57 15.32 -1.01 1.76
C ALA A 57 15.00 -2.28 2.56
N LYS A 58 15.66 -3.40 2.27
CA LYS A 58 15.52 -4.64 3.05
C LYS A 58 15.93 -4.46 4.51
N ASN A 59 17.07 -3.81 4.77
CA ASN A 59 17.55 -3.55 6.12
C ASN A 59 16.62 -2.62 6.91
N ALA A 60 15.92 -1.72 6.21
CA ALA A 60 14.88 -0.86 6.78
C ALA A 60 13.52 -1.58 6.96
N GLY A 61 13.41 -2.85 6.58
CA GLY A 61 12.16 -3.62 6.70
C GLY A 61 11.09 -3.24 5.68
N ILE A 62 11.47 -2.62 4.57
CA ILE A 62 10.55 -2.29 3.47
C ILE A 62 10.03 -3.58 2.83
N LEU A 63 8.71 -3.68 2.66
CA LEU A 63 8.06 -4.90 2.19
C LEU A 63 7.94 -4.98 0.67
N ALA A 64 7.81 -3.83 -0.01
CA ALA A 64 7.60 -3.76 -1.45
C ALA A 64 8.08 -2.42 -2.01
N VAL A 65 8.27 -2.39 -3.33
CA VAL A 65 8.49 -1.19 -4.14
C VAL A 65 7.23 -0.90 -4.96
N GLU A 66 6.86 0.36 -5.01
CA GLU A 66 5.75 0.88 -5.81
C GLU A 66 6.02 2.37 -6.14
N MET A 67 5.07 3.08 -6.78
CA MET A 67 5.36 4.39 -7.36
C MET A 67 4.44 5.52 -6.83
N GLU A 68 3.45 5.23 -5.99
CA GLU A 68 2.38 6.19 -5.68
C GLU A 68 2.15 6.48 -4.19
N ALA A 69 2.38 5.53 -3.28
CA ALA A 69 1.82 5.55 -1.93
C ALA A 69 2.30 6.75 -1.09
N ALA A 70 3.60 7.06 -1.10
CA ALA A 70 4.12 8.19 -0.34
C ALA A 70 3.54 9.53 -0.82
N ALA A 71 3.45 9.73 -2.15
CA ALA A 71 2.86 10.92 -2.74
C ALA A 71 1.36 11.04 -2.38
N LEU A 72 0.64 9.92 -2.48
CA LEU A 72 -0.79 9.87 -2.21
C LEU A 72 -1.11 10.15 -0.74
N TYR A 73 -0.35 9.59 0.21
CA TYR A 73 -0.50 9.88 1.63
C TYR A 73 -0.12 11.32 1.97
N ALA A 74 0.95 11.86 1.38
CA ALA A 74 1.33 13.26 1.59
C ALA A 74 0.23 14.22 1.11
N PHE A 75 -0.30 13.98 -0.10
CA PHE A 75 -1.40 14.76 -0.65
C PHE A 75 -2.68 14.64 0.19
N ALA A 76 -3.07 13.41 0.56
CA ALA A 76 -4.26 13.16 1.37
C ALA A 76 -4.18 13.89 2.71
N LYS A 77 -3.03 13.85 3.39
CA LYS A 77 -2.80 14.57 4.64
C LYS A 77 -2.87 16.09 4.46
N ALA A 78 -2.31 16.64 3.38
CA ALA A 78 -2.42 18.07 3.07
C ALA A 78 -3.86 18.51 2.74
N ARG A 79 -4.73 17.56 2.38
CA ARG A 79 -6.16 17.77 2.09
C ARG A 79 -7.11 17.36 3.21
N ASP A 80 -6.58 16.96 4.37
CA ASP A 80 -7.37 16.41 5.48
C ASP A 80 -8.31 15.27 5.04
N CYS A 81 -7.80 14.38 4.18
CA CYS A 81 -8.51 13.23 3.65
C CYS A 81 -7.85 11.94 4.13
N ALA A 82 -8.66 10.90 4.40
CA ALA A 82 -8.16 9.61 4.81
C ALA A 82 -8.06 8.65 3.61
N VAL A 83 -6.88 8.08 3.39
CA VAL A 83 -6.60 7.12 2.30
C VAL A 83 -5.89 5.90 2.88
N LEU A 84 -6.18 4.73 2.31
CA LEU A 84 -5.45 3.49 2.57
C LEU A 84 -5.10 2.82 1.24
N CYS A 85 -3.83 2.52 1.04
CA CYS A 85 -3.34 1.82 -0.15
C CYS A 85 -3.27 0.31 0.08
N PHE A 86 -3.64 -0.46 -0.94
CA PHE A 86 -3.41 -1.89 -1.02
C PHE A 86 -2.49 -2.16 -2.22
N ALA A 87 -1.45 -2.96 -2.00
CA ALA A 87 -0.54 -3.38 -3.06
C ALA A 87 -0.68 -4.88 -3.30
N HIS A 88 -0.96 -5.25 -4.55
CA HIS A 88 -0.81 -6.62 -5.01
C HIS A 88 0.59 -6.76 -5.61
N VAL A 89 1.48 -7.47 -4.91
CA VAL A 89 2.85 -7.70 -5.39
C VAL A 89 2.82 -8.79 -6.45
N THR A 90 3.09 -8.43 -7.71
CA THR A 90 3.04 -9.37 -8.85
C THR A 90 4.41 -9.72 -9.42
N ASN A 91 5.48 -9.02 -9.02
CA ASN A 91 6.82 -9.17 -9.59
C ASN A 91 7.92 -8.85 -8.57
N GLN A 92 9.16 -9.12 -8.94
CA GLN A 92 10.37 -8.92 -8.14
C GLN A 92 11.36 -7.95 -8.82
N MET A 93 10.86 -6.89 -9.45
CA MET A 93 11.65 -5.82 -10.11
C MET A 93 12.49 -6.32 -11.30
N GLY A 94 11.95 -7.22 -12.10
CA GLY A 94 12.61 -7.76 -13.31
C GLY A 94 13.83 -8.63 -12.99
N ARG A 95 13.94 -9.16 -11.77
CA ARG A 95 15.13 -9.92 -11.31
C ARG A 95 15.12 -11.38 -11.76
N ILE A 96 14.01 -11.87 -12.28
CA ILE A 96 13.84 -13.23 -12.78
C ILE A 96 13.26 -13.23 -14.20
N GLU A 97 13.43 -14.33 -14.93
CA GLU A 97 12.81 -14.48 -16.24
C GLU A 97 11.28 -14.61 -16.09
N GLY A 98 10.51 -13.88 -16.91
CA GLY A 98 9.05 -13.87 -16.84
C GLY A 98 8.44 -13.08 -15.66
N ASP A 99 9.23 -12.25 -14.97
CA ASP A 99 8.83 -11.56 -13.74
C ASP A 99 7.58 -10.65 -13.89
N PHE A 100 7.26 -10.22 -15.10
CA PHE A 100 6.11 -9.36 -15.36
C PHE A 100 4.80 -10.12 -15.64
N GLU A 101 4.79 -11.46 -15.57
CA GLU A 101 3.55 -12.24 -15.61
C GLU A 101 2.73 -12.00 -14.33
N LYS A 102 1.54 -11.41 -14.50
CA LYS A 102 0.67 -10.99 -13.38
C LYS A 102 -0.46 -11.99 -13.07
N GLY A 103 -0.41 -13.16 -13.70
CA GLY A 103 -1.43 -14.20 -13.56
C GLY A 103 -2.76 -13.85 -14.22
N VAL A 104 -3.81 -14.58 -13.86
CA VAL A 104 -5.13 -14.46 -14.49
C VAL A 104 -5.71 -13.05 -14.25
N ALA A 105 -6.05 -12.36 -15.33
CA ALA A 105 -6.64 -11.01 -15.31
C ALA A 105 -5.81 -10.01 -14.49
N ASP A 106 -4.48 -10.15 -14.49
CA ASP A 106 -3.53 -9.29 -13.77
C ASP A 106 -3.82 -9.14 -12.26
N GLY A 107 -4.46 -10.16 -11.66
CA GLY A 107 -4.84 -10.14 -10.25
C GLY A 107 -5.96 -9.16 -9.90
N ALA A 108 -6.66 -8.61 -10.90
CA ALA A 108 -7.70 -7.60 -10.69
C ALA A 108 -8.87 -8.12 -9.85
N LYS A 109 -9.26 -9.39 -10.02
CA LYS A 109 -10.36 -10.01 -9.26
C LYS A 109 -10.02 -10.10 -7.79
N GLU A 110 -8.81 -10.51 -7.47
CA GLU A 110 -8.27 -10.63 -6.11
C GLU A 110 -8.17 -9.24 -5.47
N SER A 111 -7.63 -8.26 -6.18
CA SER A 111 -7.54 -6.87 -5.71
C SER A 111 -8.93 -6.27 -5.41
N LEU A 112 -9.90 -6.48 -6.30
CA LEU A 112 -11.29 -6.03 -6.10
C LEU A 112 -11.93 -6.75 -4.91
N ARG A 113 -11.67 -8.04 -4.72
CA ARG A 113 -12.17 -8.79 -3.56
C ARG A 113 -11.60 -8.24 -2.25
N VAL A 114 -10.32 -7.91 -2.21
CA VAL A 114 -9.66 -7.30 -1.05
C VAL A 114 -10.29 -5.93 -0.74
N ILE A 115 -10.43 -5.07 -1.74
CA ILE A 115 -11.03 -3.74 -1.59
C ILE A 115 -12.49 -3.87 -1.11
N ALA A 116 -13.28 -4.77 -1.70
CA ALA A 116 -14.68 -4.96 -1.33
C ALA A 116 -14.84 -5.41 0.13
N LEU A 117 -14.01 -6.34 0.59
CA LEU A 117 -14.03 -6.80 1.99
C LEU A 117 -13.59 -5.69 2.96
N ALA A 118 -12.56 -4.93 2.60
CA ALA A 118 -12.10 -3.80 3.39
C ALA A 118 -13.20 -2.73 3.54
N VAL A 119 -13.86 -2.37 2.42
CA VAL A 119 -14.95 -1.40 2.41
C VAL A 119 -16.16 -1.91 3.20
N ALA A 120 -16.53 -3.18 3.06
CA ALA A 120 -17.65 -3.76 3.81
C ALA A 120 -17.39 -3.71 5.33
N SER A 121 -16.18 -4.07 5.76
CA SER A 121 -15.77 -3.99 7.17
C SER A 121 -15.79 -2.56 7.70
N TRP A 122 -15.26 -1.61 6.92
CA TRP A 122 -15.25 -0.20 7.28
C TRP A 122 -16.67 0.36 7.42
N ARG A 123 -17.58 0.03 6.49
CA ARG A 123 -18.99 0.46 6.55
C ARG A 123 -19.70 -0.09 7.79
N ALA A 124 -19.50 -1.36 8.11
CA ALA A 124 -20.12 -1.98 9.29
C ALA A 124 -19.73 -1.26 10.59
N LYS A 125 -18.43 -1.00 10.82
CA LYS A 125 -17.97 -0.31 12.03
C LYS A 125 -18.42 1.16 12.09
N ARG A 126 -18.69 1.79 10.95
CA ARG A 126 -19.19 3.17 10.88
C ARG A 126 -20.66 3.26 11.29
N CYS A 127 -21.49 2.31 10.86
CA CYS A 127 -22.88 2.21 11.31
C CYS A 127 -23.01 2.00 12.81
N ASP A 128 -22.12 1.20 13.41
CA ASP A 128 -22.09 0.97 14.87
C ASP A 128 -21.73 2.23 15.66
N HIS A 129 -20.96 3.15 15.06
CA HIS A 129 -20.51 4.40 15.70
C HIS A 129 -21.51 5.56 15.56
N GLU A 130 -22.36 5.54 14.52
CA GLU A 130 -23.42 6.55 14.30
C GLU A 130 -24.74 6.19 15.00
N SER A 131 -24.84 5.00 15.60
CA SER A 131 -26.02 4.49 16.31
C SER A 131 -25.93 4.56 17.85
N LEU A 132 -24.91 5.25 18.37
CA LEU A 132 -24.70 5.60 19.79
C LEU A 132 -24.72 7.12 19.98
#